data_AF-A0A522FFD7-F1
#
_entry.id   AF-A0A522FFD7-F1
#
_cell.length_a   1.000
_cell.length_b   1.000
_cell.length_c   1.000
_cell.angle_alpha   90.00
_cell.angle_beta   90.00
_cell.angle_gamma   90.00
#
_symmetry.space_group_name_H-M   'P 1'
#
loop_
_entity.id
_entity.type
_entity.pdbx_description
1 polymer ?
#
loop_
_entity_poly.entity_id
_entity_poly.type
_entity_poly.pdbx_seq_one_letter_code
_entity_poly.pdbx_strand_id
1 'polypeptide(L)' 'MKSYKVSIIGCGNIGLSLLQGFLKCKTIHAKNLIATRRNIKELAYLKDQGIKLTTNNISAVKGS' A
#
# COMPACT_ATOMS: atom_id res chain seq x y z
N MET A 1 -13.41 10.67 -4.85
CA MET A 1 -12.37 9.76 -4.33
C MET A 1 -13.03 8.40 -4.07
N LYS A 2 -12.45 7.28 -4.53
CA LYS A 2 -13.12 5.96 -4.43
C LYS A 2 -12.92 5.34 -3.03
N SER A 3 -13.94 4.65 -2.53
CA SER A 3 -13.96 4.02 -1.19
C SER A 3 -13.39 2.60 -1.15
N TYR A 4 -12.86 2.09 -2.25
CA TYR A 4 -12.22 0.77 -2.29
C TYR A 4 -10.98 0.75 -1.38
N LYS A 5 -10.78 -0.37 -0.69
CA LYS A 5 -9.50 -0.68 -0.07
C LYS A 5 -8.72 -1.59 -1.00
N VAL A 6 -7.41 -1.37 -1.07
CA VAL A 6 -6.53 -2.06 -2.00
C VAL A 6 -5.31 -2.55 -1.24
N SER A 7 -5.07 -3.84 -1.33
CA SER A 7 -3.86 -4.49 -0.83
C SER A 7 -2.94 -4.88 -1.98
N ILE A 8 -1.69 -4.42 -1.92
CA ILE A 8 -0.63 -4.77 -2.86
C ILE A 8 0.23 -5.87 -2.23
N ILE A 9 0.13 -7.07 -2.79
CA ILE A 9 0.88 -8.24 -2.33
C ILE A 9 2.23 -8.29 -3.02
N GLY A 10 3.32 -8.09 -2.27
CA GLY A 10 4.65 -7.91 -2.83
C GLY A 10 4.84 -6.54 -3.51
N CYS A 11 4.97 -5.49 -2.71
CA CYS A 11 5.25 -4.12 -3.15
C CYS A 11 6.75 -3.94 -3.48
N GLY A 12 7.19 -4.64 -4.54
CA GLY A 12 8.43 -4.36 -5.26
C GLY A 12 8.24 -3.19 -6.24
N ASN A 13 9.10 -3.08 -7.26
CA ASN A 13 9.09 -1.93 -8.18
C ASN A 13 7.72 -1.66 -8.82
N ILE A 14 7.04 -2.70 -9.33
CA ILE A 14 5.72 -2.56 -9.97
C ILE A 14 4.66 -2.12 -8.93
N GLY A 15 4.63 -2.77 -7.78
CA GLY A 15 3.70 -2.44 -6.71
C GLY A 15 3.89 -1.02 -6.18
N LEU A 16 5.15 -0.56 -6.14
CA LEU A 16 5.48 0.81 -5.74
C LEU A 16 5.01 1.84 -6.79
N SER A 17 5.25 1.59 -8.07
CA SER A 17 4.78 2.48 -9.15
C SER A 17 3.26 2.61 -9.15
N LEU A 18 2.54 1.49 -8.96
CA LEU A 18 1.08 1.48 -8.81
C LEU A 18 0.61 2.32 -7.61
N LEU A 19 1.21 2.07 -6.45
CA LEU A 19 0.91 2.79 -5.21
C LEU A 19 1.12 4.30 -5.36
N GLN A 20 2.25 4.71 -5.94
CA GLN A 20 2.55 6.11 -6.21
C GLN A 20 1.55 6.72 -7.20
N GLY A 21 1.15 5.97 -8.23
CA GLY A 21 0.09 6.38 -9.16
C GLY A 21 -1.23 6.67 -8.45
N PHE A 22 -1.69 5.76 -7.56
CA PHE A 22 -2.92 5.96 -6.81
C PHE A 22 -2.89 7.21 -5.93
N LEU A 23 -1.76 7.49 -5.29
CA LEU A 23 -1.56 8.65 -4.43
C LEU A 23 -1.52 9.95 -5.23
N LYS A 24 -0.75 9.98 -6.32
CA LYS A 24 -0.63 11.16 -7.20
C LYS A 24 -1.96 11.52 -7.84
N CYS A 25 -2.68 10.52 -8.36
CA CYS A 25 -3.99 10.73 -8.99
C CYS A 25 -5.12 10.93 -7.98
N LYS A 26 -4.84 10.88 -6.66
CA LYS A 26 -5.81 10.98 -5.55
C LYS A 26 -7.04 10.09 -5.76
N THR A 27 -6.86 8.94 -6.41
CA THR A 27 -7.97 8.05 -6.78
C THR A 27 -8.47 7.27 -5.57
N ILE A 28 -7.54 6.91 -4.68
CA ILE A 28 -7.77 6.13 -3.46
C ILE A 28 -7.14 6.88 -2.28
N HIS A 29 -7.82 6.90 -1.13
CA HIS A 29 -7.23 7.46 0.09
C HIS A 29 -6.07 6.60 0.57
N ALA A 30 -4.97 7.20 1.01
CA ALA A 30 -3.81 6.47 1.51
C ALA A 30 -4.15 5.50 2.66
N LYS A 31 -5.09 5.88 3.54
CA LYS A 31 -5.61 5.02 4.62
C LYS A 31 -6.28 3.72 4.14
N ASN A 32 -6.72 3.69 2.87
CA ASN A 32 -7.33 2.53 2.23
C ASN A 32 -6.31 1.68 1.46
N LEU A 33 -5.04 2.10 1.41
CA LEU A 33 -3.97 1.35 0.77
C LEU A 33 -3.22 0.52 1.82
N ILE A 34 -3.00 -0.75 1.50
CA ILE A 34 -2.16 -1.67 2.25
C ILE A 34 -1.06 -2.18 1.32
N ALA A 35 0.20 -2.08 1.72
CA ALA A 35 1.32 -2.63 0.95
C ALA A 35 2.10 -3.64 1.78
N THR A 36 2.49 -4.74 1.14
CA THR A 36 3.25 -5.80 1.80
C THR A 36 4.65 -5.92 1.23
N ARG A 37 5.64 -6.23 2.07
CA ARG A 37 6.99 -6.58 1.62
C ARG A 37 7.69 -7.39 2.71
N ARG A 38 8.59 -8.31 2.33
CA ARG A 38 9.41 -9.07 3.29
C ARG A 38 10.29 -8.14 4.12
N ASN A 39 11.00 -7.23 3.44
CA ASN A 39 11.79 -6.18 4.08
C ASN A 39 10.97 -4.88 4.14
N ILE A 40 10.31 -4.63 5.27
CA ILE A 40 9.44 -3.46 5.44
C ILE A 40 10.23 -2.14 5.46
N LYS A 41 11.53 -2.17 5.81
CA LYS A 41 12.38 -0.98 5.91
C LYS A 41 12.47 -0.23 4.58
N GLU A 42 12.46 -0.96 3.47
CA GLU A 42 12.48 -0.39 2.12
C GLU A 42 11.19 0.38 1.76
N LEU A 43 10.12 0.22 2.53
CA LEU A 43 8.87 0.96 2.36
C LEU A 43 8.62 1.97 3.49
N ALA A 44 9.52 2.11 4.46
CA ALA A 44 9.28 2.91 5.66
C ALA A 44 8.90 4.36 5.36
N TYR A 45 9.47 4.96 4.31
CA TYR A 45 9.17 6.32 3.86
C TYR A 45 7.71 6.52 3.37
N LEU A 46 6.98 5.43 3.08
CA LEU A 46 5.57 5.49 2.71
C LEU A 46 4.64 5.57 3.93
N LYS A 47 5.14 5.29 5.13
CA LYS A 47 4.34 5.30 6.36
C LYS A 47 3.82 6.70 6.67
N ASP A 48 4.63 7.72 6.41
CA ASP A 48 4.28 9.14 6.63
C ASP A 48 3.16 9.61 5.68
N GLN A 49 2.90 8.86 4.60
CA GLN A 49 1.81 9.13 3.68
C GLN A 49 0.47 8.54 4.16
N GLY A 50 0.43 7.87 5.31
CA GLY A 50 -0.79 7.29 5.88
C GLY A 50 -1.16 5.91 5.31
N ILE A 51 -0.21 5.23 4.67
CA ILE A 51 -0.39 3.90 4.07
C ILE A 51 -0.10 2.83 5.12
N LYS A 52 -0.90 1.76 5.14
CA LYS A 52 -0.64 0.62 6.01
C LYS A 52 0.43 -0.29 5.40
N LEU A 53 1.51 -0.52 6.14
CA LEU A 53 2.59 -1.42 5.74
C LEU A 53 2.59 -2.66 6.63
N THR A 54 2.71 -3.85 6.06
CA THR A 54 2.79 -5.11 6.81
C THR A 54 3.66 -6.14 6.10
N THR A 55 4.32 -7.03 6.84
CA THR A 55 5.04 -8.17 6.25
C THR A 55 4.11 -9.38 6.04
N ASN A 56 2.87 -9.33 6.54
CA ASN A 56 1.93 -10.44 6.54
C ASN A 56 0.85 -10.27 5.45
N ASN A 57 0.97 -11.05 4.38
CA ASN A 57 0.04 -11.03 3.24
C ASN A 57 -1.40 -11.40 3.64
N ILE A 58 -1.58 -12.38 4.54
CA ILE A 58 -2.91 -12.82 4.99
C ILE A 58 -3.61 -11.66 5.71
N SER A 59 -2.88 -10.91 6.54
CA SER A 59 -3.43 -9.74 7.23
C SER A 59 -3.82 -8.61 6.26
N ALA A 60 -3.06 -8.46 5.16
CA ALA A 60 -3.33 -7.44 4.16
C ALA A 60 -4.61 -7.76 3.37
N VAL A 61 -4.76 -9.00 2.91
CA VAL A 61 -5.96 -9.46 2.17
C VAL A 61 -7.22 -9.39 3.04
N LYS A 62 -7.14 -9.71 4.33
CA LYS A 62 -8.29 -9.56 5.24
C LYS A 62 -8.66 -8.09 5.51
N GLY A 63 -7.70 -7.18 5.33
CA GLY A 63 -7.86 -5.75 5.64
C GLY A 63 -8.33 -4.90 4.47
N SER A 64 -8.28 -5.44 3.24
CA SER A 64 -8.82 -4.85 2.01
C SER A 64 -10.28 -5.19 1.83
#